data_AF-A0A2E1SLR0-F1
#
_entry.id   AF-A0A2E1SLR0-F1
#
_cell.length_a   1.000
_cell.length_b   1.000
_cell.length_c   1.000
_cell.angle_alpha   90.00
_cell.angle_beta   90.00
_cell.angle_gamma   90.00
#
_symmetry.space_group_name_H-M   'P 1'
#
loop_
_entity.id
_entity.type
_entity.pdbx_description
1 polymer ?
#
loop_
_entity_poly.entity_id
_entity_poly.type
_entity_poly.pdbx_seq_one_letter_code
_entity_poly.pdbx_strand_id
1 'polypeptide(L)'
;MDFNSDDLLELKKYLDVNSIPKEKICIVGSATLSLIGIREHNDIDIVLHSDVSARLSYHPFIDRVDKPWSTLFSDDILVENPDFHIIFKGFKFVIPELIYHRKYWHNRIKDANDILELNEYAKMHNDWQWGLINNYLPKKHFLKRFIKRFFSKLSSYSKLKNFFYSNNPIHPDCFQVIPTNFLLSKQYVNNQFNRFDIIVRYNAIHSYLNDDNLGIDVYKRMQEQRGGSVYKNPWKHFKLLIDNYRSVGFSSDCPVFVNHDLHIIDGAHRLACALYFKSPFVYVKVNRNSGYANYGLDWFKKLSFTTEEILFLSKKKQDIFTENFLYFHVILWPSVSKYFDEISNHINNQYRILESKKFSSIKNLNIFIERLYKIDDIKDWKVNMKIKGLSSYKQDIRVLKIDIPEPDFRRKMNDKLISQKVERLKREIREKYSSKINNYFHDIIIHIGDNYEHSRQSSNLEIEV
;
A
#
# COMPACT_ATOMS: atom_id res chain seq x y z
N MET A 1 -31.38 -6.01 7.21
CA MET A 1 -31.57 -4.96 6.18
C MET A 1 -32.35 -5.62 5.07
N ASP A 2 -33.48 -5.04 4.67
CA ASP A 2 -34.23 -5.54 3.53
C ASP A 2 -33.65 -4.92 2.26
N PHE A 3 -33.32 -5.74 1.26
CA PHE A 3 -32.85 -5.23 -0.04
C PHE A 3 -33.91 -4.31 -0.64
N ASN A 4 -33.54 -3.06 -0.95
CA ASN A 4 -34.48 -2.07 -1.43
C ASN A 4 -35.15 -2.54 -2.73
N SER A 5 -36.47 -2.65 -2.71
CA SER A 5 -37.22 -3.14 -3.87
C SER A 5 -37.29 -2.16 -5.02
N ASP A 6 -37.09 -0.88 -4.74
CA ASP A 6 -37.17 0.18 -5.75
C ASP A 6 -35.98 0.10 -6.71
N ASP A 7 -34.81 -0.30 -6.20
CA ASP A 7 -33.58 -0.50 -6.99
C ASP A 7 -33.77 -1.59 -8.06
N LEU A 8 -34.53 -2.66 -7.75
CA LEU A 8 -34.86 -3.70 -8.74
C LEU A 8 -35.89 -3.25 -9.77
N LEU A 9 -36.79 -2.33 -9.39
CA LEU A 9 -37.73 -1.73 -10.33
C LEU A 9 -36.99 -0.81 -11.32
N GLU A 10 -36.01 -0.06 -10.83
CA GLU A 10 -35.12 0.75 -11.67
C GLU A 10 -34.27 -0.12 -12.60
N LEU A 11 -33.68 -1.20 -12.09
CA LEU A 11 -32.98 -2.19 -12.92
C LEU A 11 -33.89 -2.76 -14.00
N LYS A 12 -35.13 -3.11 -13.68
CA LYS A 12 -36.09 -3.61 -14.68
C LYS A 12 -36.32 -2.58 -15.80
N LYS A 13 -36.57 -1.32 -15.45
CA LYS A 13 -36.76 -0.24 -16.44
C LYS A 13 -35.51 -0.07 -17.32
N TYR A 14 -34.33 -0.14 -16.73
CA TYR A 14 -33.07 -0.06 -17.46
C TYR A 14 -32.91 -1.20 -18.47
N LEU A 15 -33.24 -2.44 -18.08
CA LEU A 15 -33.20 -3.59 -18.98
C LEU A 15 -34.22 -3.47 -20.12
N ASP A 16 -35.44 -2.99 -19.82
CA ASP A 16 -36.49 -2.79 -20.81
C ASP A 16 -36.07 -1.75 -21.86
N VAL A 17 -35.49 -0.61 -21.44
CA VAL A 17 -34.96 0.43 -22.33
C VAL A 17 -33.84 -0.09 -23.24
N ASN A 18 -33.00 -0.98 -22.72
CA ASN A 18 -31.88 -1.55 -23.47
C ASN A 18 -32.24 -2.84 -24.22
N SER A 19 -33.50 -3.27 -24.20
CA SER A 19 -33.97 -4.53 -24.81
C SER A 19 -33.18 -5.76 -24.34
N ILE A 20 -32.83 -5.80 -23.04
CA ILE A 20 -32.06 -6.90 -22.45
C ILE A 20 -33.02 -7.84 -21.72
N PRO A 21 -33.10 -9.12 -22.11
CA PRO A 21 -33.89 -10.09 -21.37
C PRO A 21 -33.29 -10.30 -19.98
N LYS A 22 -34.14 -10.29 -18.94
CA LYS A 22 -33.73 -10.45 -17.53
C LYS A 22 -32.99 -11.76 -17.29
N GLU A 23 -33.36 -12.82 -17.99
CA GLU A 23 -32.72 -14.13 -17.96
C GLU A 23 -31.30 -14.13 -18.53
N LYS A 24 -30.89 -13.09 -19.26
CA LYS A 24 -29.54 -12.96 -19.81
C LYS A 24 -28.61 -12.10 -18.94
N ILE A 25 -29.01 -11.78 -17.71
CA ILE A 25 -28.20 -11.04 -16.74
C ILE A 25 -27.98 -11.79 -15.43
N CYS A 26 -26.93 -11.42 -14.71
CA CYS A 26 -26.75 -11.76 -13.30
C CYS A 26 -26.20 -10.55 -12.54
N ILE A 27 -26.81 -10.23 -11.40
CA ILE A 27 -26.41 -9.14 -10.51
C ILE A 27 -25.22 -9.61 -9.69
N VAL A 28 -24.20 -8.78 -9.62
CA VAL A 28 -22.93 -9.09 -8.98
C VAL A 28 -22.49 -7.95 -8.05
N GLY A 29 -21.34 -8.13 -7.40
CA GLY A 29 -20.71 -7.04 -6.66
C GLY A 29 -21.40 -6.73 -5.34
N SER A 30 -21.61 -5.44 -5.07
CA SER A 30 -22.03 -4.95 -3.75
C SER A 30 -23.51 -5.22 -3.45
N ALA A 31 -24.37 -5.26 -4.48
CA ALA A 31 -25.78 -5.59 -4.37
C ALA A 31 -26.03 -6.97 -3.74
N THR A 32 -25.23 -8.00 -4.09
CA THR A 32 -25.32 -9.31 -3.40
C THR A 32 -25.06 -9.19 -1.90
N LEU A 33 -24.09 -8.37 -1.47
CA LEU A 33 -23.79 -8.18 -0.04
C LEU A 33 -24.94 -7.50 0.70
N SER A 34 -25.63 -6.58 0.02
CA SER A 34 -26.84 -5.94 0.53
C SER A 34 -27.98 -6.94 0.67
N LEU A 35 -28.15 -7.83 -0.30
CA LEU A 35 -29.18 -8.86 -0.27
C LEU A 35 -29.05 -9.79 0.94
N ILE A 36 -27.82 -10.19 1.26
CA ILE A 36 -27.55 -11.06 2.42
C ILE A 36 -27.37 -10.30 3.74
N GLY A 37 -27.60 -8.98 3.73
CA GLY A 37 -27.62 -8.14 4.94
C GLY A 37 -26.24 -7.79 5.51
N ILE A 38 -25.17 -7.88 4.73
CA ILE A 38 -23.80 -7.52 5.17
C ILE A 38 -23.59 -6.00 5.16
N ARG A 39 -24.00 -5.30 4.09
CA ARG A 39 -23.94 -3.83 4.00
C ARG A 39 -24.79 -3.29 2.86
N GLU A 40 -25.08 -1.99 2.89
CA GLU A 40 -25.75 -1.31 1.78
C GLU A 40 -24.87 -1.25 0.53
N HIS A 41 -25.53 -1.20 -0.63
CA HIS A 41 -24.92 -1.06 -1.95
C HIS A 41 -25.15 0.36 -2.48
N ASN A 42 -24.22 0.86 -3.28
CA ASN A 42 -24.28 2.20 -3.87
C ASN A 42 -24.49 2.14 -5.39
N ASP A 43 -24.43 0.94 -5.96
CA ASP A 43 -24.46 0.63 -7.36
C ASP A 43 -24.97 -0.80 -7.58
N ILE A 44 -25.57 -1.04 -8.74
CA ILE A 44 -25.91 -2.37 -9.24
C ILE A 44 -24.96 -2.71 -10.39
N ASP A 45 -24.03 -3.61 -10.10
CA ASP A 45 -23.17 -4.24 -11.09
C ASP A 45 -23.90 -5.43 -11.75
N ILE A 46 -23.88 -5.52 -13.08
CA ILE A 46 -24.41 -6.67 -13.82
C ILE A 46 -23.37 -7.32 -14.75
N VAL A 47 -23.39 -8.64 -14.82
CA VAL A 47 -22.80 -9.40 -15.95
C VAL A 47 -23.88 -9.71 -16.98
N LEU A 48 -23.48 -9.75 -18.25
CA LEU A 48 -24.36 -10.05 -19.38
C LEU A 48 -23.89 -11.31 -20.09
N HIS A 49 -24.83 -12.13 -20.53
CA HIS A 49 -24.57 -13.21 -21.47
C HIS A 49 -23.96 -12.68 -22.78
N SER A 50 -23.07 -13.43 -23.40
CA SER A 50 -22.35 -13.07 -24.63
C SER A 50 -23.28 -12.84 -25.84
N ASP A 51 -24.36 -13.62 -25.96
CA ASP A 51 -25.43 -13.43 -26.97
C ASP A 51 -26.10 -12.05 -26.95
N VAL A 52 -25.97 -11.28 -25.85
CA VAL A 52 -26.53 -9.93 -25.76
C VAL A 52 -25.51 -8.92 -26.29
N SER A 53 -25.64 -8.60 -27.58
CA SER A 53 -24.90 -7.51 -28.23
C SER A 53 -25.69 -6.21 -28.14
N ALA A 54 -25.75 -5.61 -26.95
CA ALA A 54 -26.41 -4.33 -26.72
C ALA A 54 -25.39 -3.21 -26.47
N ARG A 55 -25.52 -2.10 -27.20
CA ARG A 55 -24.90 -0.83 -26.80
C ARG A 55 -25.73 -0.25 -25.66
N LEU A 56 -25.20 -0.34 -24.46
CA LEU A 56 -25.90 0.08 -23.25
C LEU A 56 -26.00 1.59 -23.17
N SER A 57 -27.18 2.09 -22.81
CA SER A 57 -27.34 3.46 -22.36
C SER A 57 -26.59 3.67 -21.04
N TYR A 58 -26.02 4.86 -20.87
CA TYR A 58 -25.44 5.25 -19.59
C TYR A 58 -26.53 5.27 -18.50
N HIS A 59 -26.17 4.82 -17.30
CA HIS A 59 -27.01 4.91 -16.11
C HIS A 59 -26.14 5.26 -14.90
N PRO A 60 -26.56 6.17 -14.01
CA PRO A 60 -25.74 6.60 -12.89
C PRO A 60 -25.59 5.54 -11.80
N PHE A 61 -26.52 4.58 -11.73
CA PHE A 61 -26.61 3.59 -10.64
C PHE A 61 -26.41 2.14 -11.11
N ILE A 62 -26.47 1.87 -12.42
CA ILE A 62 -26.41 0.52 -12.97
C ILE A 62 -25.23 0.47 -13.93
N ASP A 63 -24.31 -0.45 -13.69
CA ASP A 63 -23.11 -0.58 -14.52
C ASP A 63 -22.91 -2.02 -15.01
N ARG A 64 -22.41 -2.13 -16.25
CA ARG A 64 -21.97 -3.41 -16.79
C ARG A 64 -20.49 -3.56 -16.46
N VAL A 65 -20.19 -4.58 -15.68
CA VAL A 65 -18.81 -4.91 -15.33
C VAL A 65 -18.00 -5.40 -16.52
N ASP A 66 -16.69 -5.15 -16.46
CA ASP A 66 -15.72 -5.69 -17.41
C ASP A 66 -15.78 -7.22 -17.47
N LYS A 67 -15.68 -7.77 -18.70
CA LYS A 67 -15.69 -9.21 -18.96
C LYS A 67 -14.25 -9.77 -18.98
N PRO A 68 -13.96 -10.92 -18.35
CA PRO A 68 -14.84 -11.70 -17.48
C PRO A 68 -14.88 -11.14 -16.04
N TRP A 69 -16.03 -11.25 -15.39
CA TRP A 69 -16.19 -10.79 -14.00
C TRP A 69 -15.48 -11.70 -12.99
N SER A 70 -15.54 -13.01 -13.22
CA SER A 70 -14.90 -14.06 -12.39
C SER A 70 -13.66 -14.63 -13.09
N THR A 71 -12.68 -15.04 -12.29
CA THR A 71 -11.53 -15.81 -12.76
C THR A 71 -11.80 -17.33 -12.78
N LEU A 72 -12.95 -17.79 -12.27
CA LEU A 72 -13.31 -19.22 -12.20
C LEU A 72 -14.23 -19.66 -13.33
N PHE A 73 -15.14 -18.78 -13.74
CA PHE A 73 -16.24 -19.10 -14.66
C PHE A 73 -16.41 -17.96 -15.65
N SER A 74 -16.78 -18.27 -16.89
CA SER A 74 -17.16 -17.25 -17.87
C SER A 74 -18.46 -16.56 -17.43
N ASP A 75 -18.69 -15.34 -17.92
CA ASP A 75 -19.93 -14.61 -17.62
C ASP A 75 -21.17 -15.38 -18.08
N ASP A 76 -21.08 -16.13 -19.18
CA ASP A 76 -22.19 -16.97 -19.67
C ASP A 76 -22.53 -18.07 -18.66
N ILE A 77 -21.52 -18.80 -18.17
CA ILE A 77 -21.71 -19.81 -17.12
C ILE A 77 -22.27 -19.16 -15.84
N LEU A 78 -21.78 -17.98 -15.47
CA LEU A 78 -22.30 -17.22 -14.33
C LEU A 78 -23.75 -16.78 -14.51
N VAL A 79 -24.24 -16.60 -15.74
CA VAL A 79 -25.62 -16.23 -16.03
C VAL A 79 -26.52 -17.45 -16.12
N GLU A 80 -26.02 -18.57 -16.64
CA GLU A 80 -26.82 -19.76 -16.95
C GLU A 80 -26.91 -20.77 -15.82
N ASN A 81 -25.84 -20.94 -15.03
CA ASN A 81 -25.79 -21.99 -14.01
C ASN A 81 -26.62 -21.61 -12.76
N PRO A 82 -27.74 -22.31 -12.49
CA PRO A 82 -28.62 -21.98 -11.37
C PRO A 82 -27.95 -22.15 -10.01
N ASP A 83 -26.92 -23.02 -9.90
CA ASP A 83 -26.20 -23.24 -8.63
C ASP A 83 -25.39 -22.01 -8.20
N PHE A 84 -25.19 -21.04 -9.10
CA PHE A 84 -24.45 -19.81 -8.83
C PHE A 84 -25.35 -18.64 -8.47
N HIS A 85 -26.65 -18.86 -8.29
CA HIS A 85 -27.62 -17.79 -8.05
C HIS A 85 -28.36 -17.91 -6.73
N ILE A 86 -28.60 -16.74 -6.12
CA ILE A 86 -29.71 -16.49 -5.22
C ILE A 86 -30.80 -15.80 -6.05
N ILE A 87 -31.99 -16.40 -6.11
CA ILE A 87 -33.14 -15.80 -6.80
C ILE A 87 -33.91 -14.91 -5.84
N PHE A 88 -33.96 -13.61 -6.12
CA PHE A 88 -34.72 -12.66 -5.33
C PHE A 88 -35.59 -11.78 -6.23
N LYS A 89 -36.91 -11.79 -6.00
CA LYS A 89 -37.92 -11.12 -6.85
C LYS A 89 -37.75 -11.40 -8.35
N GLY A 90 -37.32 -12.61 -8.68
CA GLY A 90 -37.08 -13.07 -10.04
C GLY A 90 -35.82 -12.51 -10.71
N PHE A 91 -34.92 -11.87 -9.98
CA PHE A 91 -33.57 -11.52 -10.43
C PHE A 91 -32.55 -12.51 -9.88
N LYS A 92 -31.50 -12.76 -10.68
CA LYS A 92 -30.37 -13.60 -10.33
C LYS A 92 -29.30 -12.75 -9.65
N PHE A 93 -28.97 -13.05 -8.40
CA PHE A 93 -27.80 -12.51 -7.71
C PHE A 93 -26.74 -13.59 -7.61
N VAL A 94 -25.49 -13.27 -7.88
CA VAL A 94 -24.41 -14.26 -7.71
C VAL A 94 -24.29 -14.68 -6.25
N ILE A 95 -24.00 -15.97 -5.99
CA ILE A 95 -23.79 -16.49 -4.63
C ILE A 95 -22.61 -15.82 -3.89
N PRO A 96 -22.67 -15.71 -2.56
CA PRO A 96 -21.66 -15.00 -1.77
C PRO A 96 -20.28 -15.66 -1.81
N GLU A 97 -20.17 -16.95 -2.10
CA GLU A 97 -18.91 -17.68 -2.29
C GLU A 97 -18.08 -17.09 -3.43
N LEU A 98 -18.74 -16.75 -4.55
CA LEU A 98 -18.08 -16.15 -5.70
C LEU A 98 -17.71 -14.69 -5.46
N ILE A 99 -18.52 -13.95 -4.69
CA ILE A 99 -18.16 -12.61 -4.19
C ILE A 99 -16.92 -12.71 -3.30
N TYR A 100 -16.93 -13.65 -2.34
CA TYR A 100 -15.80 -13.89 -1.44
C TYR A 100 -14.54 -14.22 -2.22
N HIS A 101 -14.63 -15.16 -3.16
CA HIS A 101 -13.50 -15.52 -4.01
C HIS A 101 -12.95 -14.32 -4.77
N ARG A 102 -13.81 -13.56 -5.48
CA ARG A 102 -13.39 -12.38 -6.24
C ARG A 102 -12.72 -11.33 -5.36
N LYS A 103 -13.30 -11.01 -4.21
CA LYS A 103 -12.77 -10.02 -3.27
C LYS A 103 -11.47 -10.48 -2.63
N TYR A 104 -11.42 -11.74 -2.18
CA TYR A 104 -10.23 -12.35 -1.61
C TYR A 104 -9.10 -12.43 -2.64
N TRP A 105 -9.43 -12.71 -3.89
CA TRP A 105 -8.48 -12.78 -5.00
C TRP A 105 -7.96 -11.41 -5.43
N HIS A 106 -8.83 -10.40 -5.55
CA HIS A 106 -8.44 -9.03 -5.89
C HIS A 106 -7.71 -8.32 -4.74
N ASN A 107 -7.99 -8.71 -3.50
CA ASN A 107 -7.35 -8.17 -2.29
C ASN A 107 -7.33 -6.63 -2.24
N ARG A 108 -8.41 -5.99 -2.69
CA ARG A 108 -8.54 -4.53 -2.65
C ARG A 108 -8.80 -4.09 -1.21
N ILE A 109 -8.21 -2.97 -0.82
CA ILE A 109 -8.34 -2.41 0.54
C ILE A 109 -9.82 -2.20 0.93
N LYS A 110 -10.64 -1.71 -0.01
CA LYS A 110 -12.09 -1.51 0.21
C LYS A 110 -12.86 -2.80 0.46
N ASP A 111 -12.35 -3.94 0.01
CA ASP A 111 -13.00 -5.25 0.13
C ASP A 111 -12.63 -5.99 1.43
N ALA A 112 -11.71 -5.45 2.25
CA ALA A 112 -11.23 -6.12 3.46
C ALA A 112 -12.34 -6.36 4.49
N ASN A 113 -13.21 -5.38 4.72
CA ASN A 113 -14.36 -5.53 5.61
C ASN A 113 -15.36 -6.55 5.05
N ASP A 114 -15.67 -6.46 3.75
CA ASP A 114 -16.56 -7.40 3.06
C ASP A 114 -16.06 -8.86 3.23
N ILE A 115 -14.76 -9.11 3.11
CA ILE A 115 -14.15 -10.44 3.30
C ILE A 115 -14.29 -10.92 4.76
N LEU A 116 -14.13 -10.03 5.74
CA LEU A 116 -14.29 -10.38 7.15
C LEU A 116 -15.73 -10.74 7.47
N GLU A 117 -16.70 -9.93 7.02
CA GLU A 117 -18.11 -10.19 7.23
C GLU A 117 -18.57 -11.45 6.48
N LEU A 118 -18.12 -11.68 5.25
CA LEU A 118 -18.38 -12.92 4.52
C LEU A 118 -17.79 -14.15 5.22
N ASN A 119 -16.63 -14.04 5.88
CA ASN A 119 -16.07 -15.13 6.68
C ASN A 119 -16.92 -15.44 7.92
N GLU A 120 -17.50 -14.42 8.56
CA GLU A 120 -18.42 -14.62 9.68
C GLU A 120 -19.75 -15.19 9.20
N TYR A 121 -20.29 -14.66 8.10
CA TYR A 121 -21.47 -15.18 7.42
C TYR A 121 -21.30 -16.67 7.08
N ALA A 122 -20.18 -17.06 6.47
CA ALA A 122 -19.84 -18.45 6.14
C ALA A 122 -19.73 -19.38 7.36
N LYS A 123 -19.44 -18.87 8.56
CA LYS A 123 -19.44 -19.68 9.79
C LYS A 123 -20.84 -19.91 10.35
N MET A 124 -21.78 -19.01 10.03
CA MET A 124 -23.16 -19.05 10.53
C MET A 124 -24.10 -19.82 9.59
N HIS A 125 -23.65 -20.11 8.36
CA HIS A 125 -24.44 -20.76 7.30
C HIS A 125 -23.79 -22.10 6.92
N ASN A 126 -24.46 -23.20 7.26
CA ASN A 126 -23.94 -24.57 7.06
C ASN A 126 -23.94 -25.01 5.58
N ASP A 127 -24.69 -24.31 4.75
CA ASP A 127 -24.83 -24.48 3.31
C ASP A 127 -23.72 -23.80 2.50
N TRP A 128 -22.81 -23.06 3.14
CA TRP A 128 -21.68 -22.41 2.47
C TRP A 128 -20.78 -23.42 1.75
N GLN A 129 -20.65 -23.28 0.44
CA GLN A 129 -19.98 -24.26 -0.41
C GLN A 129 -18.48 -23.98 -0.58
N TRP A 130 -17.69 -24.26 0.46
CA TRP A 130 -16.23 -24.11 0.40
C TRP A 130 -15.60 -24.92 -0.74
N GLY A 131 -16.18 -26.06 -1.15
CA GLY A 131 -15.69 -26.88 -2.25
C GLY A 131 -15.63 -26.16 -3.60
N LEU A 132 -16.51 -25.17 -3.80
CA LEU A 132 -16.58 -24.35 -5.02
C LEU A 132 -15.34 -23.48 -5.21
N ILE A 133 -14.75 -23.02 -4.11
CA ILE A 133 -13.69 -21.99 -4.13
C ILE A 133 -12.37 -22.46 -3.50
N ASN A 134 -12.36 -23.45 -2.61
CA ASN A 134 -11.18 -23.81 -1.80
C ASN A 134 -9.96 -24.20 -2.62
N ASN A 135 -10.16 -24.88 -3.75
CA ASN A 135 -9.06 -25.30 -4.63
C ASN A 135 -8.43 -24.11 -5.38
N TYR A 136 -9.16 -23.01 -5.47
CA TYR A 136 -8.78 -21.78 -6.15
C TYR A 136 -8.38 -20.68 -5.16
N LEU A 137 -8.66 -20.87 -3.86
CA LEU A 137 -8.15 -20.01 -2.81
C LEU A 137 -6.65 -20.31 -2.55
N PRO A 138 -5.84 -19.28 -2.24
CA PRO A 138 -4.42 -19.45 -1.88
C PRO A 138 -4.23 -20.45 -0.73
N LYS A 139 -3.51 -21.56 -0.99
CA LYS A 139 -3.25 -22.61 0.02
C LYS A 139 -2.37 -22.08 1.16
N LYS A 140 -2.85 -22.18 2.40
CA LYS A 140 -2.06 -21.87 3.62
C LYS A 140 -1.08 -23.00 3.90
N HIS A 141 0.22 -22.70 4.01
CA HIS A 141 1.24 -23.70 4.39
C HIS A 141 0.86 -24.43 5.69
N PHE A 142 0.97 -25.77 5.64
CA PHE A 142 0.42 -26.75 6.59
C PHE A 142 0.94 -26.63 8.04
N LEU A 143 2.07 -25.93 8.28
CA LEU A 143 2.67 -25.78 9.61
C LEU A 143 1.82 -24.99 10.62
N LYS A 144 0.81 -24.22 10.19
CA LYS A 144 -0.03 -23.42 11.09
C LYS A 144 -1.07 -24.24 11.89
N ARG A 145 -1.36 -25.48 11.52
CA ARG A 145 -2.45 -26.28 12.13
C ARG A 145 -2.11 -26.75 13.55
N PHE A 146 -0.83 -26.92 13.87
CA PHE A 146 -0.39 -27.34 15.21
C PHE A 146 -0.42 -26.20 16.24
N ILE A 147 -0.07 -24.98 15.82
CA ILE A 147 0.01 -23.82 16.73
C ILE A 147 -1.39 -23.32 17.13
N LYS A 148 -2.37 -23.41 16.22
CA LYS A 148 -3.74 -22.90 16.47
C LYS A 148 -4.50 -23.69 17.54
N ARG A 149 -4.16 -24.97 17.75
CA ARG A 149 -4.81 -25.83 18.75
C ARG A 149 -4.45 -25.40 20.18
N PHE A 150 -3.27 -24.81 20.39
CA PHE A 150 -2.80 -24.35 21.70
C PHE A 150 -3.36 -22.97 22.10
N PHE A 151 -3.69 -22.11 21.14
CA PHE A 151 -4.17 -20.74 21.40
C PHE A 151 -5.69 -20.57 21.38
N SER A 152 -6.45 -21.62 21.06
CA SER A 152 -7.92 -21.57 20.99
C SER A 152 -8.64 -21.51 22.34
N LYS A 153 -7.90 -21.45 23.47
CA LYS A 153 -8.48 -21.44 24.83
C LYS A 153 -8.44 -20.10 25.57
N LEU A 154 -7.98 -19.00 24.97
CA LEU A 154 -7.92 -17.71 25.66
C LEU A 154 -8.46 -16.53 24.80
N SER A 155 -9.65 -16.06 25.20
CA SER A 155 -10.32 -14.75 24.99
C SER A 155 -10.41 -14.19 23.55
N SER A 156 -11.58 -14.13 22.91
CA SER A 156 -12.73 -13.22 23.11
C SER A 156 -12.46 -11.73 22.79
N TYR A 157 -13.16 -11.25 21.76
CA TYR A 157 -13.51 -9.88 21.37
C TYR A 157 -12.46 -8.75 21.38
N SER A 158 -12.01 -8.39 20.16
CA SER A 158 -11.74 -7.00 19.74
C SER A 158 -11.76 -6.91 18.20
N LYS A 159 -12.95 -7.00 17.59
CA LYS A 159 -13.14 -6.89 16.12
C LYS A 159 -13.16 -5.42 15.72
N LEU A 160 -12.00 -4.82 15.42
CA LEU A 160 -11.87 -3.63 14.56
C LEU A 160 -10.43 -3.32 14.10
N LYS A 161 -9.54 -4.31 14.11
CA LYS A 161 -8.21 -4.17 13.51
C LYS A 161 -7.98 -5.37 12.64
N ASN A 162 -7.94 -5.16 11.34
CA ASN A 162 -6.75 -5.43 10.54
C ASN A 162 -6.96 -4.86 9.13
N PHE A 163 -6.91 -3.53 9.06
CA PHE A 163 -6.45 -2.83 7.87
C PHE A 163 -4.94 -3.10 7.77
N PHE A 164 -4.43 -3.36 6.57
CA PHE A 164 -3.03 -3.71 6.22
C PHE A 164 -2.68 -5.21 6.23
N TYR A 165 -2.81 -5.83 5.05
CA TYR A 165 -2.23 -7.13 4.74
C TYR A 165 -1.48 -7.10 3.39
N SER A 166 -0.14 -7.11 3.45
CA SER A 166 0.74 -7.63 2.37
C SER A 166 1.95 -8.36 2.97
N ASN A 167 1.83 -9.68 3.09
CA ASN A 167 2.89 -10.71 3.16
C ASN A 167 2.24 -12.04 3.61
N ASN A 168 1.35 -12.57 2.77
CA ASN A 168 1.58 -13.98 2.42
C ASN A 168 2.95 -14.03 1.70
N PRO A 169 3.71 -15.14 1.76
CA PRO A 169 4.89 -15.26 0.89
C PRO A 169 4.46 -14.84 -0.51
N ILE A 170 5.14 -13.81 -1.03
CA ILE A 170 4.86 -13.17 -2.32
C ILE A 170 4.65 -14.31 -3.32
N HIS A 171 3.40 -14.54 -3.73
CA HIS A 171 3.10 -15.72 -4.50
C HIS A 171 3.64 -15.48 -5.91
N PRO A 172 4.54 -16.32 -6.43
CA PRO A 172 5.24 -15.97 -7.65
C PRO A 172 4.34 -16.00 -8.89
N ASP A 173 3.19 -16.65 -8.78
CA ASP A 173 2.25 -16.78 -9.87
C ASP A 173 1.11 -15.73 -9.80
N CYS A 174 1.14 -14.77 -8.86
CA CYS A 174 0.07 -13.78 -8.69
C CYS A 174 0.52 -12.32 -8.82
N PHE A 175 -0.45 -11.49 -9.24
CA PHE A 175 -0.37 -10.04 -9.17
C PHE A 175 -0.65 -9.61 -7.74
N GLN A 176 0.13 -8.67 -7.22
CA GLN A 176 0.04 -8.16 -5.85
C GLN A 176 -0.01 -6.65 -5.87
N VAL A 177 -0.84 -6.06 -5.02
CA VAL A 177 -0.86 -4.61 -4.83
C VAL A 177 0.01 -4.28 -3.63
N ILE A 178 1.00 -3.42 -3.81
CA ILE A 178 1.87 -2.96 -2.72
C ILE A 178 1.95 -1.43 -2.70
N PRO A 179 2.22 -0.81 -1.53
CA PRO A 179 2.44 0.63 -1.46
C PRO A 179 3.58 1.08 -2.37
N THR A 180 3.39 2.16 -3.12
CA THR A 180 4.37 2.68 -4.08
C THR A 180 5.69 3.03 -3.39
N ASN A 181 5.61 3.67 -2.22
CA ASN A 181 6.78 4.00 -1.41
C ASN A 181 7.50 2.74 -0.90
N PHE A 182 6.76 1.71 -0.50
CA PHE A 182 7.34 0.43 -0.09
C PHE A 182 8.13 -0.22 -1.22
N LEU A 183 7.61 -0.26 -2.45
CA LEU A 183 8.37 -0.75 -3.60
C LEU A 183 9.63 0.08 -3.87
N LEU A 184 9.52 1.41 -3.80
CA LEU A 184 10.68 2.30 -3.97
C LEU A 184 11.76 2.03 -2.90
N SER A 185 11.36 1.78 -1.66
CA SER A 185 12.28 1.45 -0.56
C SER A 185 13.06 0.16 -0.76
N LYS A 186 12.54 -0.76 -1.59
CA LYS A 186 13.20 -2.03 -1.93
C LYS A 186 14.28 -1.90 -2.98
N GLN A 187 14.45 -0.73 -3.59
CA GLN A 187 15.43 -0.51 -4.66
C GLN A 187 16.84 -0.15 -4.15
N TYR A 188 17.16 -0.59 -2.94
CA TYR A 188 18.51 -0.52 -2.38
C TYR A 188 19.24 -1.84 -2.62
N VAL A 189 20.56 -1.74 -2.78
CA VAL A 189 21.49 -2.85 -2.84
C VAL A 189 22.73 -2.43 -2.06
N ASN A 190 23.16 -3.23 -1.08
CA ASN A 190 24.33 -2.94 -0.25
C ASN A 190 24.29 -1.55 0.40
N ASN A 191 23.15 -1.19 1.00
CA ASN A 191 22.85 0.11 1.59
C ASN A 191 22.94 1.33 0.65
N GLN A 192 23.04 1.12 -0.67
CA GLN A 192 23.02 2.20 -1.67
C GLN A 192 21.78 2.11 -2.55
N PHE A 193 21.20 3.27 -2.89
CA PHE A 193 20.07 3.31 -3.81
C PHE A 193 20.54 2.97 -5.23
N ASN A 194 19.95 1.94 -5.83
CA ASN A 194 20.45 1.31 -7.04
C ASN A 194 19.58 1.61 -8.29
N ARG A 195 18.55 2.44 -8.18
CA ARG A 195 17.58 2.67 -9.27
C ARG A 195 17.41 4.14 -9.63
N PHE A 196 18.52 4.82 -9.91
CA PHE A 196 18.52 6.21 -10.38
C PHE A 196 17.86 6.37 -11.75
N ASP A 197 17.72 5.29 -12.51
CA ASP A 197 16.93 5.23 -13.73
C ASP A 197 15.43 5.51 -13.51
N ILE A 198 14.89 5.26 -12.31
CA ILE A 198 13.53 5.70 -11.92
C ILE A 198 13.49 7.23 -11.78
N ILE A 199 14.52 7.82 -11.19
CA ILE A 199 14.63 9.27 -10.98
C ILE A 199 14.75 9.99 -12.32
N VAL A 200 15.57 9.48 -13.25
CA VAL A 200 15.65 10.00 -14.62
C VAL A 200 14.29 9.98 -15.30
N ARG A 201 13.57 8.85 -15.23
CA ARG A 201 12.23 8.73 -15.81
C ARG A 201 11.22 9.67 -15.18
N TYR A 202 11.24 9.83 -13.86
CA TYR A 202 10.39 10.80 -13.16
C TYR A 202 10.61 12.22 -13.70
N ASN A 203 11.87 12.63 -13.87
CA ASN A 203 12.19 13.95 -14.40
C ASN A 203 11.79 14.09 -15.88
N ALA A 204 11.88 13.04 -16.70
CA ALA A 204 11.37 13.08 -18.06
C ALA A 204 9.85 13.27 -18.13
N ILE A 205 9.09 12.69 -17.19
CA ILE A 205 7.66 12.96 -17.04
C ILE A 205 7.42 14.43 -16.70
N HIS A 206 8.18 14.94 -15.72
CA HIS A 206 8.10 16.35 -15.32
C HIS A 206 8.36 17.29 -16.49
N SER A 207 9.47 17.11 -17.21
CA SER A 207 9.84 17.94 -18.36
C SER A 207 8.77 17.87 -19.46
N TYR A 208 8.26 16.68 -19.78
CA TYR A 208 7.20 16.55 -20.80
C TYR A 208 5.91 17.30 -20.44
N LEU A 209 5.50 17.27 -19.17
CA LEU A 209 4.24 17.91 -18.74
C LEU A 209 4.39 19.41 -18.47
N ASN A 210 5.61 19.94 -18.44
CA ASN A 210 5.90 21.36 -18.18
C ASN A 210 6.62 22.04 -19.36
N ASP A 211 6.57 21.43 -20.55
CA ASP A 211 7.21 21.93 -21.77
C ASP A 211 8.70 22.27 -21.62
N ASP A 212 9.41 21.48 -20.81
CA ASP A 212 10.87 21.49 -20.64
C ASP A 212 11.50 20.28 -21.36
N ASN A 213 12.79 20.37 -21.70
CA ASN A 213 13.54 19.32 -22.37
C ASN A 213 14.63 18.67 -21.51
N LEU A 214 15.05 19.29 -20.40
CA LEU A 214 16.21 18.83 -19.63
C LEU A 214 16.09 17.36 -19.18
N GLY A 215 14.96 16.98 -18.57
CA GLY A 215 14.72 15.60 -18.13
C GLY A 215 14.57 14.61 -19.28
N ILE A 216 14.05 15.07 -20.43
CA ILE A 216 13.87 14.25 -21.62
C ILE A 216 15.22 13.88 -22.24
N ASP A 217 16.16 14.82 -22.29
CA ASP A 217 17.47 14.61 -22.90
C ASP A 217 18.34 13.67 -22.06
N VAL A 218 18.30 13.81 -20.73
CA VAL A 218 18.93 12.86 -19.79
C VAL A 218 18.33 11.46 -19.96
N TYR A 219 17.00 11.36 -20.14
CA TYR A 219 16.32 10.09 -20.39
C TYR A 219 16.73 9.43 -21.71
N LYS A 220 16.76 10.18 -22.81
CA LYS A 220 17.18 9.64 -24.12
C LYS A 220 18.60 9.09 -24.05
N ARG A 221 19.53 9.86 -23.46
CA ARG A 221 20.92 9.45 -23.29
C ARG A 221 21.05 8.19 -22.43
N MET A 222 20.33 8.12 -21.31
CA MET A 222 20.28 6.91 -20.47
C MET A 222 19.77 5.69 -21.26
N GLN A 223 18.74 5.86 -22.10
CA GLN A 223 18.16 4.78 -22.91
C GLN A 223 19.08 4.33 -24.05
N GLU A 224 19.90 5.21 -24.61
CA GLU A 224 20.95 4.85 -25.57
C GLU A 224 22.04 4.03 -24.88
N GLN A 225 22.57 4.52 -23.75
CA GLN A 225 23.67 3.89 -23.03
C GLN A 225 23.34 2.53 -22.43
N ARG A 226 22.07 2.24 -22.13
CA ARG A 226 21.67 0.92 -21.59
C ARG A 226 21.71 -0.23 -22.62
N GLY A 227 22.10 0.05 -23.86
CA GLY A 227 22.03 -0.91 -24.98
C GLY A 227 20.70 -0.87 -25.72
N GLY A 228 19.98 0.27 -25.67
CA GLY A 228 18.77 0.50 -26.45
C GLY A 228 17.46 0.01 -25.82
N SER A 229 16.42 0.00 -26.64
CA SER A 229 15.05 -0.37 -26.27
C SER A 229 14.50 -1.34 -27.30
N VAL A 230 13.61 -2.24 -26.86
CA VAL A 230 12.84 -3.11 -27.77
C VAL A 230 12.02 -2.27 -28.77
N TYR A 231 11.64 -1.07 -28.35
CA TYR A 231 10.98 -0.09 -29.22
C TYR A 231 11.99 0.73 -30.03
N LYS A 232 11.70 0.91 -31.33
CA LYS A 232 12.43 1.84 -32.22
C LYS A 232 12.46 3.29 -31.69
N ASN A 233 11.39 3.74 -31.03
CA ASN A 233 11.33 5.06 -30.40
C ASN A 233 10.85 4.95 -28.94
N PRO A 234 11.75 4.68 -27.98
CA PRO A 234 11.38 4.51 -26.57
C PRO A 234 10.74 5.75 -25.95
N TRP A 235 11.04 6.95 -26.47
CA TRP A 235 10.44 8.17 -25.97
C TRP A 235 8.96 8.29 -26.38
N LYS A 236 8.63 7.97 -27.64
CA LYS A 236 7.24 7.95 -28.11
C LYS A 236 6.37 7.00 -27.27
N HIS A 237 6.86 5.80 -26.98
CA HIS A 237 6.12 4.85 -26.14
C HIS A 237 6.00 5.33 -24.70
N PHE A 238 7.03 5.99 -24.16
CA PHE A 238 6.94 6.54 -22.82
C PHE A 238 5.92 7.67 -22.72
N LYS A 239 5.85 8.57 -23.71
CA LYS A 239 4.79 9.59 -23.80
C LYS A 239 3.39 8.98 -23.76
N LEU A 240 3.14 7.97 -24.60
CA LEU A 240 1.85 7.26 -24.62
C LEU A 240 1.52 6.65 -23.25
N LEU A 241 2.51 6.10 -22.54
CA LEU A 241 2.31 5.61 -21.19
C LEU A 241 1.96 6.75 -20.22
N ILE A 242 2.64 7.89 -20.30
CA ILE A 242 2.37 9.06 -19.44
C ILE A 242 0.95 9.57 -19.66
N ASP A 243 0.54 9.72 -20.92
CA ASP A 243 -0.79 10.23 -21.29
C ASP A 243 -1.90 9.25 -20.86
N ASN A 244 -1.67 7.95 -21.04
CA ASN A 244 -2.56 6.90 -20.56
C ASN A 244 -2.66 6.94 -19.03
N TYR A 245 -1.51 6.97 -18.34
CA TYR A 245 -1.48 7.01 -16.88
C TYR A 245 -2.19 8.27 -16.32
N ARG A 246 -2.05 9.41 -16.98
CA ARG A 246 -2.73 10.66 -16.62
C ARG A 246 -4.25 10.56 -16.74
N SER A 247 -4.75 9.84 -17.75
CA SER A 247 -6.19 9.74 -18.03
C SER A 247 -6.90 8.68 -17.20
N VAL A 248 -6.27 7.51 -16.98
CA VAL A 248 -6.93 6.36 -16.32
C VAL A 248 -6.20 5.84 -15.07
N GLY A 249 -5.02 6.37 -14.73
CA GLY A 249 -4.23 5.95 -13.57
C GLY A 249 -3.45 4.65 -13.78
N PHE A 250 -3.15 3.94 -12.68
CA PHE A 250 -2.43 2.66 -12.75
C PHE A 250 -3.37 1.53 -13.19
N SER A 251 -3.17 0.99 -14.40
CA SER A 251 -3.88 -0.21 -14.87
C SER A 251 -3.31 -1.51 -14.26
N SER A 252 -4.18 -2.38 -13.77
CA SER A 252 -3.84 -3.72 -13.28
C SER A 252 -3.23 -4.64 -14.35
N ASP A 253 -3.51 -4.37 -15.62
CA ASP A 253 -3.09 -5.21 -16.75
C ASP A 253 -1.60 -5.03 -17.08
N CYS A 254 -0.97 -4.00 -16.50
CA CYS A 254 0.43 -3.65 -16.72
C CYS A 254 1.19 -3.59 -15.38
N PRO A 255 1.49 -4.72 -14.72
CA PRO A 255 2.20 -4.72 -13.44
C PRO A 255 3.68 -4.33 -13.58
N VAL A 256 4.29 -3.93 -12.46
CA VAL A 256 5.75 -3.88 -12.32
C VAL A 256 6.27 -5.29 -12.05
N PHE A 257 7.18 -5.78 -12.87
CA PHE A 257 7.81 -7.08 -12.64
C PHE A 257 8.94 -6.93 -11.65
N VAL A 258 8.95 -7.77 -10.62
CA VAL A 258 9.93 -7.75 -9.54
C VAL A 258 10.47 -9.15 -9.26
N ASN A 259 11.66 -9.26 -8.68
CA ASN A 259 12.18 -10.53 -8.19
C ASN A 259 11.57 -10.88 -6.81
N HIS A 260 12.04 -11.96 -6.19
CA HIS A 260 11.57 -12.39 -4.87
C HIS A 260 11.88 -11.39 -3.73
N ASP A 261 12.90 -10.55 -3.91
CA ASP A 261 13.29 -9.50 -2.96
C ASP A 261 12.59 -8.15 -3.21
N LEU A 262 11.67 -8.11 -4.20
CA LEU A 262 11.00 -6.90 -4.70
C LEU A 262 11.92 -5.90 -5.43
N HIS A 263 13.09 -6.31 -5.91
CA HIS A 263 13.86 -5.53 -6.87
C HIS A 263 13.17 -5.55 -8.24
N ILE A 264 13.06 -4.39 -8.87
CA ILE A 264 12.38 -4.27 -10.15
C ILE A 264 13.22 -4.86 -11.27
N ILE A 265 12.59 -5.74 -12.05
CA ILE A 265 13.13 -6.32 -13.29
C ILE A 265 12.66 -5.50 -14.48
N ASP A 266 11.34 -5.24 -14.55
CA ASP A 266 10.70 -4.42 -15.59
C ASP A 266 9.55 -3.59 -15.00
N GLY A 267 9.22 -2.46 -15.64
CA GLY A 267 8.19 -1.54 -15.18
C GLY A 267 8.71 -0.33 -14.41
N ALA A 268 9.99 0.01 -14.56
CA ALA A 268 10.59 1.23 -13.99
C ALA A 268 9.86 2.50 -14.44
N HIS A 269 9.42 2.56 -15.71
CA HIS A 269 8.59 3.63 -16.24
C HIS A 269 7.23 3.73 -15.54
N ARG A 270 6.60 2.59 -15.23
CA ARG A 270 5.32 2.53 -14.52
C ARG A 270 5.45 2.98 -13.08
N LEU A 271 6.52 2.58 -12.38
CA LEU A 271 6.79 3.09 -11.04
C LEU A 271 7.10 4.60 -11.07
N ALA A 272 7.86 5.10 -12.05
CA ALA A 272 8.09 6.53 -12.18
C ALA A 272 6.78 7.32 -12.39
N CYS A 273 5.85 6.81 -13.20
CA CYS A 273 4.52 7.38 -13.35
C CYS A 273 3.74 7.34 -12.02
N ALA A 274 3.76 6.21 -11.31
CA ALA A 274 3.10 6.08 -10.02
C ALA A 274 3.60 7.09 -8.99
N LEU A 275 4.92 7.32 -8.94
CA LEU A 275 5.52 8.32 -8.07
C LEU A 275 5.09 9.74 -8.48
N TYR A 276 5.16 10.07 -9.77
CA TYR A 276 4.83 11.41 -10.28
C TYR A 276 3.36 11.78 -10.09
N PHE A 277 2.45 10.87 -10.43
CA PHE A 277 1.01 11.07 -10.28
C PHE A 277 0.48 10.72 -8.87
N LYS A 278 1.39 10.48 -7.91
CA LYS A 278 1.08 10.22 -6.49
C LYS A 278 0.12 9.03 -6.28
N SER A 279 0.23 8.02 -7.13
CA SER A 279 -0.51 6.77 -6.97
C SER A 279 -0.04 6.08 -5.68
N PRO A 280 -0.94 5.82 -4.71
CA PRO A 280 -0.54 5.27 -3.42
C PRO A 280 -0.11 3.80 -3.51
N PHE A 281 -0.54 3.09 -4.56
CA PHE A 281 -0.26 1.68 -4.76
C PHE A 281 0.13 1.38 -6.21
N VAL A 282 0.87 0.29 -6.38
CA VAL A 282 1.24 -0.28 -7.67
C VAL A 282 0.96 -1.78 -7.68
N TYR A 283 0.58 -2.30 -8.85
CA TYR A 283 0.51 -3.74 -9.06
C TYR A 283 1.90 -4.26 -9.39
N VAL A 284 2.31 -5.35 -8.72
CA VAL A 284 3.56 -6.05 -8.94
C VAL A 284 3.30 -7.52 -9.29
N LYS A 285 4.15 -8.09 -10.12
CA LYS A 285 4.15 -9.53 -10.41
C LYS A 285 5.56 -10.07 -10.23
N VAL A 286 5.67 -11.21 -9.56
CA VAL A 286 6.98 -11.74 -9.17
C VAL A 286 7.48 -12.74 -10.18
N ASN A 287 8.71 -12.55 -10.63
CA ASN A 287 9.38 -13.46 -11.54
C ASN A 287 10.46 -14.22 -10.76
N ARG A 288 10.40 -15.56 -10.78
CA ARG A 288 11.27 -16.43 -9.96
C ARG A 288 12.74 -16.42 -10.43
N ASN A 289 13.03 -16.04 -11.68
CA ASN A 289 14.31 -16.36 -12.33
C ASN A 289 15.12 -15.13 -12.81
N SER A 290 15.30 -14.12 -11.96
CA SER A 290 16.08 -12.94 -12.38
C SER A 290 16.71 -12.20 -11.21
N GLY A 291 17.96 -11.75 -11.43
CA GLY A 291 18.64 -10.80 -10.56
C GLY A 291 18.04 -9.39 -10.63
N TYR A 292 18.74 -8.41 -10.08
CA TYR A 292 18.33 -7.01 -10.12
C TYR A 292 19.08 -6.24 -11.22
N ALA A 293 18.46 -5.19 -11.77
CA ALA A 293 19.13 -4.28 -12.70
C ALA A 293 20.01 -3.29 -11.92
N ASN A 294 21.26 -3.08 -12.36
CA ASN A 294 22.18 -2.13 -11.73
C ASN A 294 22.10 -0.76 -12.42
N TYR A 295 21.43 0.19 -11.78
CA TYR A 295 21.32 1.58 -12.20
C TYR A 295 21.64 2.52 -11.03
N GLY A 296 22.63 2.16 -10.20
CA GLY A 296 23.14 3.02 -9.14
C GLY A 296 23.89 4.24 -9.70
N LEU A 297 24.23 5.20 -8.83
CA LEU A 297 24.97 6.40 -9.24
C LEU A 297 26.28 6.07 -9.98
N ASP A 298 26.96 5.01 -9.57
CA ASP A 298 28.22 4.62 -10.20
C ASP A 298 28.05 4.14 -11.65
N TRP A 299 26.87 3.63 -12.02
CA TRP A 299 26.55 3.33 -13.41
C TRP A 299 26.54 4.62 -14.25
N PHE A 300 25.89 5.68 -13.75
CA PHE A 300 25.84 6.98 -14.43
C PHE A 300 27.23 7.63 -14.50
N LYS A 301 28.03 7.58 -13.42
CA LYS A 301 29.40 8.11 -13.42
C LYS A 301 30.29 7.42 -14.46
N LYS A 302 30.15 6.10 -14.64
CA LYS A 302 30.94 5.33 -15.62
C LYS A 302 30.59 5.65 -17.07
N LEU A 303 29.39 6.17 -17.32
CA LEU A 303 28.87 6.48 -18.67
C LEU A 303 28.92 7.97 -18.98
N SER A 304 29.88 8.69 -18.38
CA SER A 304 30.20 10.09 -18.68
C SER A 304 29.06 11.08 -18.46
N PHE A 305 28.10 10.78 -17.57
CA PHE A 305 27.19 11.82 -17.06
C PHE A 305 27.97 12.85 -16.25
N THR A 306 27.62 14.13 -16.40
CA THR A 306 28.38 15.22 -15.78
C THR A 306 28.19 15.25 -14.27
N THR A 307 29.13 15.85 -13.53
CA THR A 307 29.01 16.03 -12.08
C THR A 307 27.73 16.79 -11.71
N GLU A 308 27.32 17.77 -12.53
CA GLU A 308 26.09 18.52 -12.35
C GLU A 308 24.84 17.64 -12.49
N GLU A 309 24.80 16.77 -13.52
CA GLU A 309 23.71 15.80 -13.71
C GLU A 309 23.63 14.83 -12.52
N ILE A 310 24.77 14.33 -12.04
CA ILE A 310 24.84 13.44 -10.88
C ILE A 310 24.33 14.12 -9.60
N LEU A 311 24.71 15.37 -9.36
CA LEU A 311 24.22 16.17 -8.23
C LEU A 311 22.72 16.45 -8.36
N PHE A 312 22.25 16.79 -9.56
CA PHE A 312 20.84 16.99 -9.84
C PHE A 312 20.01 15.73 -9.55
N LEU A 313 20.44 14.57 -10.05
CA LEU A 313 19.77 13.29 -9.79
C LEU A 313 19.77 12.94 -8.30
N SER A 314 20.87 13.22 -7.60
CA SER A 314 20.97 13.00 -6.16
C SER A 314 20.02 13.89 -5.37
N LYS A 315 19.86 15.15 -5.76
CA LYS A 315 18.89 16.09 -5.17
C LYS A 315 17.46 15.63 -5.44
N LYS A 316 17.13 15.30 -6.70
CA LYS A 316 15.80 14.79 -7.08
C LYS A 316 15.44 13.49 -6.36
N LYS A 317 16.42 12.61 -6.09
CA LYS A 317 16.21 11.44 -5.24
C LYS A 317 15.71 11.85 -3.84
N GLN A 318 16.35 12.86 -3.23
CA GLN A 318 15.95 13.32 -1.89
C GLN A 318 14.56 13.96 -1.87
N ASP A 319 14.22 14.71 -2.91
CA ASP A 319 12.89 15.31 -3.09
C ASP A 319 11.81 14.20 -3.15
N ILE A 320 11.98 13.24 -4.07
CA ILE A 320 11.05 12.12 -4.25
C ILE A 320 10.91 11.29 -2.97
N PHE A 321 12.03 11.03 -2.27
CA PHE A 321 11.99 10.27 -1.02
C PHE A 321 11.27 11.02 0.11
N THR A 322 11.41 12.35 0.15
CA THR A 322 10.69 13.18 1.10
C THR A 322 9.19 13.16 0.82
N GLU A 323 8.79 13.35 -0.44
CA GLU A 323 7.39 13.33 -0.87
C GLU A 323 6.72 11.96 -0.65
N ASN A 324 7.49 10.88 -0.65
CA ASN A 324 7.02 9.51 -0.44
C ASN A 324 7.22 8.98 0.99
N PHE A 325 7.60 9.86 1.94
CA PHE A 325 7.74 9.55 3.36
C PHE A 325 8.71 8.39 3.66
N LEU A 326 9.81 8.31 2.90
CA LEU A 326 10.83 7.25 3.04
C LEU A 326 11.91 7.52 4.09
N TYR A 327 11.81 8.65 4.79
CA TYR A 327 12.69 9.01 5.88
C TYR A 327 12.02 8.79 7.23
N PHE A 328 12.82 8.50 8.24
CA PHE A 328 12.32 8.32 9.60
C PHE A 328 12.49 9.60 10.40
N HIS A 329 11.48 9.93 11.20
CA HIS A 329 11.53 11.03 12.15
C HIS A 329 11.88 10.48 13.53
N VAL A 330 12.96 11.02 14.10
CA VAL A 330 13.40 10.73 15.47
C VAL A 330 13.00 11.90 16.34
N ILE A 331 12.27 11.63 17.42
CA ILE A 331 11.95 12.62 18.43
C ILE A 331 12.75 12.27 19.68
N LEU A 332 13.68 13.15 20.04
CA LEU A 332 14.36 13.13 21.32
C LEU A 332 13.54 13.95 22.32
N TRP A 333 13.13 13.29 23.39
CA TRP A 333 12.21 13.86 24.38
C TRP A 333 12.91 14.75 25.40
N PRO A 334 12.16 15.56 26.18
CA PRO A 334 12.71 16.48 27.18
C PRO A 334 13.70 15.87 28.18
N SER A 335 13.50 14.60 28.56
CA SER A 335 14.34 13.95 29.55
C SER A 335 15.81 13.86 29.12
N VAL A 336 16.08 13.81 27.82
CA VAL A 336 17.45 13.73 27.26
C VAL A 336 17.92 15.03 26.63
N SER A 337 17.29 16.17 26.94
CA SER A 337 17.64 17.49 26.41
C SER A 337 19.13 17.85 26.56
N LYS A 338 19.75 17.47 27.69
CA LYS A 338 21.19 17.66 27.96
C LYS A 338 22.09 16.80 27.06
N TYR A 339 21.56 15.74 26.47
CA TYR A 339 22.29 14.76 25.66
C TYR A 339 21.90 14.82 24.18
N PHE A 340 21.16 15.84 23.73
CA PHE A 340 20.69 15.90 22.35
C PHE A 340 21.84 15.83 21.33
N ASP A 341 22.94 16.55 21.55
CA ASP A 341 24.08 16.53 20.63
C ASP A 341 24.82 15.19 20.67
N GLU A 342 25.00 14.61 21.87
CA GLU A 342 25.63 13.29 22.03
C GLU A 342 24.83 12.20 21.30
N ILE A 343 23.50 12.20 21.47
CA ILE A 343 22.60 11.24 20.81
C ILE A 343 22.55 11.49 19.31
N SER A 344 22.52 12.75 18.87
CA SER A 344 22.54 13.09 17.44
C SER A 344 23.82 12.59 16.78
N ASN A 345 24.98 12.78 17.42
CA ASN A 345 26.26 12.27 16.94
C ASN A 345 26.28 10.74 16.89
N HIS A 346 25.72 10.07 17.91
CA HIS A 346 25.58 8.61 17.90
C HIS A 346 24.77 8.16 16.68
N ILE A 347 23.60 8.75 16.45
CA ILE A 347 22.74 8.42 15.30
C ILE A 347 23.49 8.69 14.00
N ASN A 348 24.19 9.82 13.88
CA ASN A 348 24.91 10.21 12.67
C ASN A 348 26.05 9.25 12.31
N ASN A 349 26.65 8.58 13.29
CA ASN A 349 27.67 7.55 13.06
C ASN A 349 27.11 6.27 12.42
N GLN A 350 25.80 6.02 12.55
CA GLN A 350 25.14 4.84 11.99
C GLN A 350 24.28 5.16 10.76
N TYR A 351 23.61 6.32 10.76
CA TYR A 351 22.62 6.72 9.76
C TYR A 351 22.77 8.20 9.45
N ARG A 352 22.63 8.56 8.17
CA ARG A 352 22.74 9.95 7.73
C ARG A 352 21.58 10.78 8.30
N ILE A 353 21.92 11.84 9.04
CA ILE A 353 20.96 12.87 9.45
C ILE A 353 20.80 13.87 8.30
N LEU A 354 19.55 14.06 7.87
CA LEU A 354 19.18 15.01 6.81
C LEU A 354 18.82 16.37 7.37
N GLU A 355 18.19 16.37 8.54
CA GLU A 355 17.66 17.57 9.19
C GLU A 355 17.67 17.39 10.70
N SER A 356 17.93 18.47 11.43
CA SER A 356 17.89 18.53 12.89
C SER A 356 17.24 19.84 13.31
N LYS A 357 16.10 19.76 13.98
CA LYS A 357 15.33 20.90 14.49
C LYS A 357 15.20 20.80 15.99
N LYS A 358 15.61 21.84 16.70
CA LYS A 358 15.40 21.97 18.15
C LYS A 358 14.21 22.89 18.40
N PHE A 359 13.30 22.44 19.24
CA PHE A 359 12.16 23.21 19.70
C PHE A 359 12.32 23.40 21.21
N SER A 360 12.12 24.62 21.70
CA SER A 360 12.33 24.95 23.11
C SER A 360 11.04 25.49 23.71
N SER A 361 10.78 25.18 24.98
CA SER A 361 9.64 25.69 25.74
C SER A 361 8.27 25.45 25.09
N ILE A 362 8.04 24.24 24.54
CA ILE A 362 6.77 23.88 23.89
C ILE A 362 5.62 23.98 24.90
N LYS A 363 4.60 24.79 24.59
CA LYS A 363 3.44 25.03 25.47
C LYS A 363 2.52 23.81 25.57
N ASN A 364 2.30 23.10 24.46
CA ASN A 364 1.29 22.05 24.33
C ASN A 364 1.91 20.66 24.06
N LEU A 365 3.03 20.31 24.73
CA LEU A 365 3.72 19.04 24.47
C LEU A 365 2.82 17.81 24.69
N ASN A 366 1.92 17.87 25.68
CA ASN A 366 1.00 16.77 25.99
C ASN A 366 0.06 16.48 24.81
N ILE A 367 -0.51 17.52 24.19
CA ILE A 367 -1.37 17.40 23.00
C ILE A 367 -0.58 16.79 21.84
N PHE A 368 0.66 17.22 21.64
CA PHE A 368 1.54 16.63 20.61
C PHE A 368 1.79 15.14 20.86
N ILE A 369 2.10 14.75 22.11
CA ILE A 369 2.30 13.34 22.48
C ILE A 369 1.01 12.53 22.26
N GLU A 370 -0.14 13.02 22.67
CA GLU A 370 -1.43 12.34 22.47
C GLU A 370 -1.73 12.13 20.99
N ARG A 371 -1.56 13.17 20.16
CA ARG A 371 -1.74 13.07 18.70
C ARG A 371 -0.78 12.06 18.06
N LEU A 372 0.49 12.07 18.48
CA LEU A 372 1.51 11.14 18.01
C LEU A 372 1.17 9.69 18.37
N TYR A 373 0.70 9.44 19.60
CA TYR A 373 0.45 8.07 20.08
C TYR A 373 -0.93 7.52 19.72
N LYS A 374 -1.89 8.37 19.32
CA LYS A 374 -3.15 7.96 18.70
C LYS A 374 -2.93 7.15 17.42
N ILE A 375 -1.83 7.41 16.71
CA ILE A 375 -1.39 6.68 15.52
C ILE A 375 -0.94 5.24 15.85
N ASP A 376 -0.25 5.08 16.99
CA ASP A 376 0.47 3.85 17.35
C ASP A 376 -0.39 2.77 18.01
N ASP A 377 -1.69 3.02 18.24
CA ASP A 377 -2.59 2.09 18.93
C ASP A 377 -2.07 1.68 20.32
N ILE A 378 -1.52 2.65 21.04
CA ILE A 378 -0.99 2.46 22.39
C ILE A 378 -2.08 2.79 23.40
N LYS A 379 -2.20 1.96 24.45
CA LYS A 379 -3.17 2.16 25.54
C LYS A 379 -2.95 3.51 26.22
N ASP A 380 -4.03 4.25 26.45
CA ASP A 380 -4.01 5.62 26.99
C ASP A 380 -3.19 5.76 28.28
N TRP A 381 -3.27 4.79 29.20
CA TRP A 381 -2.50 4.84 30.45
C TRP A 381 -0.98 4.91 30.22
N LYS A 382 -0.44 4.29 29.15
CA LYS A 382 0.98 4.38 28.81
C LYS A 382 1.36 5.77 28.31
N VAL A 383 0.46 6.38 27.54
CA VAL A 383 0.62 7.76 27.05
C VAL A 383 0.60 8.73 28.24
N ASN A 384 -0.34 8.56 29.17
CA ASN A 384 -0.43 9.36 30.39
C ASN A 384 0.81 9.22 31.28
N MET A 385 1.35 8.01 31.44
CA MET A 385 2.60 7.79 32.17
C MET A 385 3.78 8.52 31.52
N LYS A 386 3.87 8.50 30.19
CA LYS A 386 4.88 9.26 29.46
C LYS A 386 4.73 10.77 29.67
N ILE A 387 3.52 11.30 29.55
CA ILE A 387 3.23 12.73 29.78
C ILE A 387 3.68 13.13 31.18
N LYS A 388 3.29 12.36 32.20
CA LYS A 388 3.70 12.59 33.59
C LYS A 388 5.21 12.49 33.78
N GLY A 389 5.87 11.55 33.11
CA GLY A 389 7.32 11.40 33.15
C GLY A 389 8.08 12.56 32.49
N LEU A 390 7.47 13.23 31.52
CA LEU A 390 8.08 14.36 30.80
C LEU A 390 7.74 15.73 31.40
N SER A 391 6.68 15.84 32.21
CA SER A 391 6.23 17.13 32.78
C SER A 391 7.21 17.75 33.77
N SER A 392 8.10 16.96 34.38
CA SER A 392 9.13 17.46 35.31
C SER A 392 10.35 18.08 34.61
N TYR A 393 10.43 17.98 33.29
CA TYR A 393 11.55 18.51 32.50
C TYR A 393 11.16 19.83 31.83
N LYS A 394 12.17 20.61 31.46
CA LYS A 394 11.95 21.73 30.54
C LYS A 394 11.49 21.16 29.19
N GLN A 395 10.38 21.66 28.65
CA GLN A 395 9.68 21.13 27.47
C GLN A 395 10.42 21.41 26.14
N ASP A 396 11.71 21.06 26.10
CA ASP A 396 12.58 21.16 24.93
C ASP A 396 12.62 19.79 24.24
N ILE A 397 12.41 19.74 22.92
CA ILE A 397 12.56 18.51 22.12
C ILE A 397 13.52 18.74 20.96
N ARG A 398 14.06 17.65 20.41
CA ARG A 398 14.77 17.68 19.13
C ARG A 398 14.15 16.67 18.17
N VAL A 399 13.83 17.13 16.98
CA VAL A 399 13.34 16.28 15.88
C VAL A 399 14.44 16.15 14.84
N LEU A 400 14.82 14.91 14.54
CA LEU A 400 15.78 14.58 13.49
C LEU A 400 15.05 13.88 12.35
N LYS A 401 15.43 14.18 11.11
CA LYS A 401 15.02 13.41 9.93
C LYS A 401 16.21 12.58 9.47
N ILE A 402 16.06 11.26 9.43
CA ILE A 402 17.17 10.34 9.17
C ILE A 402 16.89 9.39 8.00
N ASP A 403 17.96 9.02 7.29
CA ASP A 403 17.95 8.05 6.18
C ASP A 403 18.43 6.69 6.70
N ILE A 404 17.51 5.73 6.82
CA ILE A 404 17.82 4.34 7.17
C ILE A 404 17.72 3.51 5.89
N PRO A 405 18.84 3.23 5.20
CA PRO A 405 18.83 2.36 4.03
C PRO A 405 18.47 0.92 4.45
N GLU A 406 17.70 0.22 3.61
CA GLU A 406 17.29 -1.17 3.84
C GLU A 406 16.78 -1.41 5.28
N PRO A 407 15.65 -0.82 5.69
CA PRO A 407 15.17 -0.84 7.08
C PRO A 407 14.84 -2.23 7.64
N ASP A 408 14.88 -3.27 6.80
CA ASP A 408 14.67 -4.68 7.18
C ASP A 408 13.34 -4.91 7.91
N PHE A 409 12.24 -4.68 7.17
CA PHE A 409 10.89 -4.81 7.70
C PHE A 409 10.52 -6.27 8.00
N ARG A 410 10.08 -6.52 9.23
CA ARG A 410 9.42 -7.78 9.63
C ARG A 410 7.95 -7.55 9.93
N ARG A 411 7.15 -8.63 9.95
CA ARG A 411 5.76 -8.57 10.40
C ARG A 411 5.68 -8.80 11.90
N LYS A 412 4.85 -8.02 12.57
CA LYS A 412 4.42 -8.30 13.95
C LYS A 412 3.17 -9.19 13.93
N MET A 413 2.79 -9.75 15.09
CA MET A 413 1.61 -10.63 15.22
C MET A 413 0.28 -9.95 14.80
N ASN A 414 0.24 -8.62 14.79
CA ASN A 414 -0.89 -7.80 14.32
C ASN A 414 -0.72 -7.37 12.84
N ASP A 415 0.11 -8.07 12.07
CA ASP A 415 0.36 -7.88 10.63
C ASP A 415 0.93 -6.53 10.18
N LYS A 416 1.18 -5.60 11.12
CA LYS A 416 1.93 -4.37 10.85
C LYS A 416 3.39 -4.68 10.52
N LEU A 417 3.94 -3.98 9.53
CA LEU A 417 5.36 -3.97 9.22
C LEU A 417 6.09 -3.09 10.25
N ILE A 418 7.22 -3.60 10.75
CA ILE A 418 8.10 -2.89 11.68
C ILE A 418 9.55 -3.03 11.23
N SER A 419 10.26 -1.91 11.22
CA SER A 419 11.67 -1.83 10.84
C SER A 419 12.55 -2.37 11.96
N GLN A 420 13.27 -3.45 11.68
CA GLN A 420 14.17 -4.05 12.67
C GLN A 420 15.36 -3.14 12.98
N LYS A 421 15.82 -2.36 12.00
CA LYS A 421 16.87 -1.35 12.22
C LYS A 421 16.39 -0.23 13.15
N VAL A 422 15.13 0.20 13.01
CA VAL A 422 14.53 1.19 13.93
C VAL A 422 14.35 0.61 15.34
N GLU A 423 13.87 -0.62 15.48
CA GLU A 423 13.76 -1.28 16.79
C GLU A 423 15.12 -1.37 17.48
N ARG A 424 16.17 -1.74 16.74
CA ARG A 424 17.54 -1.81 17.23
C ARG A 424 18.06 -0.45 17.68
N LEU A 425 17.92 0.58 16.84
CA LEU A 425 18.37 1.94 17.16
C LEU A 425 17.68 2.48 18.43
N LYS A 426 16.36 2.28 18.56
CA LYS A 426 15.62 2.68 19.77
C LYS A 426 16.16 1.98 21.02
N ARG A 427 16.42 0.67 20.93
CA ARG A 427 16.96 -0.11 22.04
C ARG A 427 18.35 0.36 22.45
N GLU A 428 19.27 0.50 21.50
CA GLU A 428 20.66 0.94 21.75
C GLU A 428 20.70 2.30 22.46
N ILE A 429 19.91 3.26 22.01
CA ILE A 429 19.83 4.59 22.65
C ILE A 429 19.20 4.46 24.05
N ARG A 430 18.13 3.70 24.22
CA ARG A 430 17.49 3.53 25.54
C ARG A 430 18.45 2.88 26.55
N GLU A 431 19.15 1.83 26.15
CA GLU A 431 20.13 1.13 27.00
C GLU A 431 21.25 2.09 27.42
N LYS A 432 21.82 2.84 26.47
CA LYS A 432 22.94 3.75 26.74
C LYS A 432 22.60 4.92 27.65
N TYR A 433 21.37 5.46 27.56
CA TYR A 433 21.00 6.69 28.28
C TYR A 433 20.06 6.45 29.48
N SER A 434 19.44 5.27 29.63
CA SER A 434 18.50 4.98 30.72
C SER A 434 19.06 5.25 32.12
N SER A 435 20.30 4.84 32.39
CA SER A 435 20.97 5.04 33.69
C SER A 435 21.28 6.50 34.01
N LYS A 436 21.27 7.38 33.01
CA LYS A 436 21.49 8.83 33.17
C LYS A 436 20.20 9.60 33.49
N ILE A 437 19.05 8.93 33.51
CA ILE A 437 17.72 9.55 33.67
C ILE A 437 17.11 9.13 35.01
N ASN A 438 16.86 10.12 35.88
CA ASN A 438 16.19 9.90 37.15
C ASN A 438 14.77 9.35 36.92
N ASN A 439 14.39 8.31 37.66
CA ASN A 439 13.09 7.65 37.54
C ASN A 439 12.76 7.21 36.10
N TYR A 440 13.76 6.68 35.39
CA TYR A 440 13.60 6.22 34.02
C TYR A 440 12.42 5.25 33.88
N PHE A 441 11.48 5.63 33.03
CA PHE A 441 10.42 4.79 32.53
C PHE A 441 10.64 4.55 31.03
N HIS A 442 10.45 3.31 30.57
CA HIS A 442 10.61 2.96 29.17
C HIS A 442 9.75 3.89 28.29
N ASP A 443 10.34 4.42 27.22
CA ASP A 443 9.76 5.36 26.25
C ASP A 443 9.87 6.88 26.54
N ILE A 444 10.48 7.35 27.63
CA ILE A 444 10.67 8.81 27.83
C ILE A 444 11.93 9.39 27.18
N ILE A 445 12.78 8.59 26.51
CA ILE A 445 14.05 9.04 25.89
C ILE A 445 13.90 9.40 24.41
N ILE A 446 13.37 8.45 23.62
CA ILE A 446 13.35 8.52 22.16
C ILE A 446 12.08 7.90 21.60
N HIS A 447 11.53 8.54 20.57
CA HIS A 447 10.48 7.99 19.72
C HIS A 447 10.93 7.96 18.25
N ILE A 448 10.66 6.85 17.57
CA ILE A 448 10.82 6.68 16.12
C ILE A 448 9.68 5.78 15.67
N GLY A 449 8.97 6.19 14.62
CA GLY A 449 7.92 5.38 14.01
C GLY A 449 8.46 4.10 13.39
N ASP A 450 7.72 3.00 13.51
CA ASP A 450 8.21 1.68 13.11
C ASP A 450 8.16 1.43 11.60
N ASN A 451 7.42 2.24 10.84
CA ASN A 451 7.23 2.10 9.40
C ASN A 451 6.94 3.44 8.72
N TYR A 452 6.93 3.43 7.39
CA TYR A 452 6.72 4.63 6.58
C TYR A 452 5.32 5.23 6.72
N GLU A 453 4.30 4.43 7.02
CA GLU A 453 2.96 4.96 7.28
C GLU A 453 2.95 5.79 8.57
N HIS A 454 3.60 5.31 9.62
CA HIS A 454 3.79 6.11 10.82
C HIS A 454 4.67 7.33 10.54
N SER A 455 5.77 7.22 9.79
CA SER A 455 6.57 8.39 9.37
C SER A 455 5.73 9.45 8.66
N ARG A 456 4.80 9.05 7.79
CA ARG A 456 3.86 9.94 7.07
C ARG A 456 2.89 10.63 8.01
N GLN A 457 2.29 9.89 8.93
CA GLN A 457 1.30 10.45 9.86
C GLN A 457 1.96 11.39 10.88
N SER A 458 3.14 11.02 11.37
CA SER A 458 3.91 11.83 12.32
C SER A 458 4.51 13.10 11.70
N SER A 459 4.89 13.09 10.41
CA SER A 459 5.39 14.30 9.73
C SER A 459 4.33 15.38 9.54
N ASN A 460 3.05 15.02 9.58
CA ASN A 460 1.93 15.96 9.43
C ASN A 460 1.50 16.58 10.77
N LEU A 461 2.12 16.19 11.89
CA LEU A 461 1.81 16.76 13.19
C LEU A 461 2.56 18.08 13.37
N GLU A 462 1.80 19.16 13.58
CA GLU A 462 2.37 20.45 13.91
C GLU A 462 2.90 20.47 15.35
N ILE A 463 4.07 21.08 15.53
CA ILE A 463 4.66 21.37 16.84
C ILE A 463 4.43 22.85 17.10
N GLU A 464 3.49 23.15 17.99
CA GLU A 464 3.20 24.52 18.44
C GLU A 464 4.30 24.97 19.41
N VAL A 465 5.07 25.99 19.01
CA VAL A 465 6.17 26.57 19.81
C VAL A 465 5.70 27.77 20.60
#